data_AF-A0A1F9TQT5-F1
#
_entry.id   AF-A0A1F9TQT5-F1
#
_cell.length_a   1.000
_cell.length_b   1.000
_cell.length_c   1.000
_cell.angle_alpha   90.00
_cell.angle_beta   90.00
_cell.angle_gamma   90.00
#
_symmetry.space_group_name_H-M   'P 1'
#
loop_
_entity.id
_entity.type
_entity.pdbx_description
1 polymer ?
#
loop_
_entity_poly.entity_id
_entity_poly.type
_entity_poly.pdbx_seq_one_letter_code
_entity_poly.pdbx_strand_id
1 'polypeptide(L)'
;MGKTFIVFLTLAFLTGCSGMRRSSTAEDETVELPSRGGDSSQAFSLPGVPLKFMPPAARTKAAAPAPSAEQKPAEAPKPAPAPEPEPAPAAAAPADSAASGDLEYHISAAKRYAAKKQYKSAAAEYGAAVPFVPAGDARAVQFLERQGAMLLRAGAEPKAKDAFSAAIDKAKALKAGGNDLANAHLGLGYCLEKAKNIPEALKNYEKAKDLTTSPKLKTRITQTIAGLKAAK
;
A
#
# COMPACT_ATOMS: atom_id res chain seq x y z
N MET A 1 3.24 48.16 -39.83
CA MET A 1 3.01 47.50 -41.14
C MET A 1 3.05 46.00 -40.90
N GLY A 2 1.90 45.34 -40.96
CA GLY A 2 1.76 43.92 -40.66
C GLY A 2 2.04 43.00 -41.85
N LYS A 3 2.21 41.71 -41.56
CA LYS A 3 1.97 40.56 -42.45
C LYS A 3 1.98 39.27 -41.61
N THR A 4 0.79 38.75 -41.27
CA THR A 4 0.22 37.48 -41.80
C THR A 4 1.13 36.25 -41.68
N PHE A 5 0.85 35.40 -40.68
CA PHE A 5 1.24 33.98 -40.72
C PHE A 5 -0.02 33.11 -40.73
N ILE A 6 -0.05 32.26 -41.75
CA ILE A 6 -1.14 31.39 -42.17
C ILE A 6 -1.12 30.11 -41.33
N VAL A 7 -2.30 29.75 -40.81
CA VAL A 7 -2.62 28.49 -40.14
C VAL A 7 -2.72 27.37 -41.18
N PHE A 8 -1.93 26.31 -41.06
CA PHE A 8 -2.18 25.05 -41.76
C PHE A 8 -2.66 24.00 -40.77
N LEU A 9 -3.97 23.75 -40.82
CA LEU A 9 -4.68 22.66 -40.18
C LEU A 9 -4.63 21.45 -41.12
N THR A 10 -3.87 20.41 -40.79
CA THR A 10 -3.90 19.13 -41.52
C THR A 10 -4.70 18.10 -40.75
N LEU A 11 -5.94 17.92 -41.20
CA LEU A 11 -6.88 16.89 -40.78
C LEU A 11 -6.63 15.64 -41.65
N ALA A 12 -6.16 14.54 -41.04
CA ALA A 12 -6.05 13.25 -41.72
C ALA A 12 -7.19 12.34 -41.25
N PHE A 13 -8.18 12.16 -42.13
CA PHE A 13 -9.18 11.09 -42.07
C PHE A 13 -8.52 9.76 -42.47
N LEU A 14 -8.60 8.76 -41.61
CA LEU A 14 -8.34 7.36 -41.95
C LEU A 14 -9.63 6.57 -41.76
N THR A 15 -10.37 6.48 -42.86
CA THR A 15 -11.43 5.52 -43.14
C THR A 15 -10.81 4.16 -43.47
N GLY A 16 -11.23 3.10 -42.76
CA GLY A 16 -10.86 1.71 -43.06
C GLY A 16 -12.03 0.78 -42.77
N CYS A 17 -12.50 0.10 -43.83
CA CYS A 17 -13.76 -0.64 -43.90
C CYS A 17 -13.69 -2.10 -43.40
N SER A 18 -14.88 -2.61 -43.07
CA SER A 18 -15.40 -3.96 -43.38
C SER A 18 -14.84 -5.20 -42.67
N GLY A 19 -15.69 -5.83 -41.85
CA GLY A 19 -15.63 -7.23 -41.46
C GLY A 19 -17.01 -7.76 -41.08
N MET A 20 -17.52 -8.69 -41.88
CA MET A 20 -18.89 -9.21 -42.00
C MET A 20 -19.10 -10.54 -41.24
N ARG A 21 -20.34 -10.81 -40.76
CA ARG A 21 -20.99 -12.10 -40.36
C ARG A 21 -20.50 -12.76 -39.05
N ARG A 22 -21.30 -13.48 -38.24
CA ARG A 22 -22.58 -14.22 -38.40
C ARG A 22 -23.48 -14.05 -37.18
N SER A 23 -24.78 -14.07 -37.40
CA SER A 23 -25.82 -14.41 -36.43
C SER A 23 -26.13 -15.90 -36.52
N SER A 24 -26.16 -16.61 -35.38
CA SER A 24 -26.88 -17.88 -35.23
C SER A 24 -27.17 -18.19 -33.76
N THR A 25 -28.46 -18.45 -33.53
CA THR A 25 -29.08 -19.35 -32.53
C THR A 25 -29.13 -18.96 -31.05
N ALA A 26 -30.38 -18.97 -30.58
CA ALA A 26 -30.87 -18.90 -29.21
C ALA A 26 -30.69 -20.23 -28.44
N GLU A 27 -31.06 -20.16 -27.16
CA GLU A 27 -31.25 -21.23 -26.17
C GLU A 27 -29.96 -21.76 -25.52
N ASP A 28 -29.62 -21.28 -24.32
CA ASP A 28 -29.85 -22.03 -23.07
C ASP A 28 -29.35 -21.20 -21.87
N GLU A 29 -30.24 -21.03 -20.91
CA GLU A 29 -30.07 -20.22 -19.71
C GLU A 29 -29.38 -21.07 -18.65
N THR A 30 -28.06 -21.00 -18.58
CA THR A 30 -27.30 -21.44 -17.41
C THR A 30 -26.54 -20.24 -16.84
N VAL A 31 -27.03 -19.77 -15.68
CA VAL A 31 -26.38 -18.74 -14.88
C VAL A 31 -25.08 -19.32 -14.31
N GLU A 32 -24.02 -19.27 -15.10
CA GLU A 32 -22.66 -19.50 -14.62
C GLU A 32 -22.20 -18.23 -13.90
N LEU A 33 -22.16 -18.30 -12.57
CA LEU A 33 -21.56 -17.30 -11.70
C LEU A 33 -20.14 -16.99 -12.22
N PRO A 34 -19.78 -15.73 -12.52
CA PRO A 34 -18.41 -15.42 -12.86
C PRO A 34 -17.54 -15.76 -11.66
N SER A 35 -16.75 -16.82 -11.82
CA SER A 35 -15.64 -17.15 -10.94
C SER A 35 -14.85 -15.88 -10.67
N ARG A 36 -14.86 -15.47 -9.39
CA ARG A 36 -14.08 -14.38 -8.85
C ARG A 36 -12.61 -14.83 -8.81
N GLY A 37 -12.03 -15.02 -10.00
CA GLY A 37 -10.60 -15.11 -10.22
C GLY A 37 -10.01 -13.73 -10.00
N GLY A 38 -9.90 -13.35 -8.73
CA GLY A 38 -9.21 -12.16 -8.28
C GLY A 38 -7.72 -12.32 -8.54
N ASP A 39 -7.31 -12.21 -9.80
CA ASP A 39 -5.92 -12.00 -10.18
C ASP A 39 -5.56 -10.52 -9.94
N SER A 40 -5.74 -10.08 -8.70
CA SER A 40 -5.26 -8.77 -8.23
C SER A 40 -3.79 -8.80 -7.85
N SER A 41 -3.06 -9.82 -8.31
CA SER A 41 -1.62 -9.93 -8.23
C SER A 41 -0.95 -9.08 -9.33
N GLN A 42 -1.39 -7.82 -9.51
CA GLN A 42 -0.45 -6.83 -10.04
C GLN A 42 0.66 -6.70 -9.01
N ALA A 43 1.68 -7.54 -9.19
CA ALA A 43 2.95 -7.51 -8.51
C ALA A 43 3.43 -6.08 -8.60
N PHE A 44 3.23 -5.35 -7.50
CA PHE A 44 3.69 -4.00 -7.35
C PHE A 44 5.21 -4.09 -7.32
N SER A 45 5.79 -4.05 -8.51
CA SER A 45 7.19 -3.76 -8.69
C SER A 45 7.35 -2.38 -8.08
N LEU A 46 7.82 -2.28 -6.84
CA LEU A 46 8.20 -1.03 -6.18
C LEU A 46 9.00 -0.20 -7.21
N PRO A 47 8.37 0.75 -7.91
CA PRO A 47 9.01 1.44 -9.01
C PRO A 47 9.90 2.49 -8.37
N GLY A 48 11.18 2.39 -8.66
CA GLY A 48 12.17 3.28 -8.06
C GLY A 48 12.67 2.85 -6.69
N VAL A 49 12.75 1.55 -6.40
CA VAL A 49 13.83 1.06 -5.53
C VAL A 49 15.04 0.82 -6.43
N PRO A 50 15.94 1.82 -6.63
CA PRO A 50 17.21 1.55 -7.28
C PRO A 50 18.01 0.64 -6.34
N LEU A 51 18.02 -0.66 -6.62
CA LEU A 51 18.97 -1.60 -6.00
C LEU A 51 20.38 -1.46 -6.62
N LYS A 52 20.67 -0.33 -7.27
CA LYS A 52 22.01 0.02 -7.77
C LYS A 52 22.62 1.01 -6.79
N PHE A 53 23.73 0.56 -6.22
CA PHE A 53 24.69 1.34 -5.43
C PHE A 53 25.09 2.61 -6.19
N MET A 54 24.72 3.78 -5.68
CA MET A 54 25.41 5.03 -6.00
C MET A 54 26.13 5.50 -4.72
N PRO A 55 27.46 5.68 -4.76
CA PRO A 55 28.21 6.18 -3.61
C PRO A 55 27.80 7.65 -3.32
N PRO A 56 27.71 8.05 -2.04
CA PRO A 56 27.21 9.37 -1.68
C PRO A 56 28.25 10.46 -1.98
N ALA A 57 27.87 11.41 -2.85
CA ALA A 57 28.47 12.74 -2.81
C ALA A 57 28.07 13.43 -1.50
N ALA A 58 29.08 13.98 -0.85
CA ALA A 58 29.04 14.60 0.48
C ALA A 58 27.88 15.60 0.64
N ARG A 59 27.15 15.48 1.76
CA ARG A 59 26.36 16.57 2.32
C ARG A 59 26.76 16.81 3.77
N THR A 60 27.05 18.06 4.02
CA THR A 60 27.60 18.69 5.21
C THR A 60 26.60 18.78 6.37
N LYS A 61 27.12 18.53 7.57
CA LYS A 61 26.80 19.07 8.91
C LYS A 61 25.40 19.67 9.20
N ALA A 62 24.74 18.99 10.14
CA ALA A 62 24.27 19.44 11.47
C ALA A 62 23.06 20.39 11.61
N ALA A 63 22.06 19.94 12.39
CA ALA A 63 21.65 20.57 13.66
C ALA A 63 20.79 19.59 14.48
N ALA A 64 21.05 19.53 15.79
CA ALA A 64 20.42 18.65 16.78
C ALA A 64 19.06 19.20 17.29
N PRO A 65 18.18 18.35 17.87
CA PRO A 65 16.85 18.75 18.33
C PRO A 65 16.87 19.38 19.74
N ALA A 66 15.98 20.34 19.98
CA ALA A 66 15.68 20.92 21.28
C ALA A 66 14.53 20.14 21.99
N PRO A 67 14.41 20.25 23.34
CA PRO A 67 13.92 19.16 24.20
C PRO A 67 12.42 19.15 24.49
N SER A 68 11.95 17.96 24.91
CA SER A 68 10.64 17.65 25.48
C SER A 68 10.23 18.60 26.61
N ALA A 69 8.97 19.03 26.57
CA ALA A 69 8.31 19.68 27.69
C ALA A 69 7.70 18.64 28.65
N GLU A 70 7.89 18.93 29.93
CA GLU A 70 7.60 18.18 31.14
C GLU A 70 6.10 17.94 31.37
N GLN A 71 5.75 16.71 31.77
CA GLN A 71 4.43 16.36 32.31
C GLN A 71 4.41 16.64 33.82
N LYS A 72 3.36 17.31 34.31
CA LYS A 72 3.11 17.54 35.74
C LYS A 72 2.27 16.40 36.36
N PRO A 73 2.48 15.99 37.63
CA PRO A 73 1.81 14.81 38.20
C PRO A 73 0.48 15.08 38.94
N ALA A 74 -0.41 14.07 38.83
CA ALA A 74 -1.33 13.47 39.79
C ALA A 74 -2.46 14.28 40.47
N GLU A 75 -3.69 13.77 40.32
CA GLU A 75 -4.70 13.76 41.40
C GLU A 75 -5.45 12.41 41.39
N ALA A 76 -5.66 11.85 42.58
CA ALA A 76 -6.21 10.51 42.81
C ALA A 76 -7.75 10.45 42.65
N PRO A 77 -8.33 9.29 42.28
CA PRO A 77 -9.77 9.16 42.05
C PRO A 77 -10.57 9.01 43.35
N LYS A 78 -11.69 9.75 43.45
CA LYS A 78 -12.78 9.47 44.40
C LYS A 78 -13.73 8.40 43.84
N PRO A 79 -14.26 7.47 44.65
CA PRO A 79 -15.19 6.43 44.18
C PRO A 79 -16.69 6.79 44.28
N ALA A 80 -17.45 6.17 43.37
CA ALA A 80 -18.90 5.86 43.33
C ALA A 80 -19.89 7.01 43.01
N PRO A 81 -21.00 6.78 42.26
CA PRO A 81 -21.84 5.57 42.29
C PRO A 81 -22.18 4.93 40.92
N ALA A 82 -22.71 3.70 41.00
CA ALA A 82 -23.17 2.87 39.88
C ALA A 82 -24.37 3.49 39.14
N PRO A 83 -24.40 3.44 37.79
CA PRO A 83 -25.62 3.59 37.02
C PRO A 83 -26.22 2.23 36.64
N GLU A 84 -27.42 1.92 37.14
CA GLU A 84 -28.38 1.00 36.51
C GLU A 84 -29.22 1.77 35.46
N PRO A 85 -30.05 1.11 34.65
CA PRO A 85 -29.73 0.13 33.61
C PRO A 85 -29.90 0.76 32.21
N GLU A 86 -29.23 0.19 31.22
CA GLU A 86 -29.22 0.62 29.82
C GLU A 86 -30.63 0.67 29.20
N PRO A 87 -30.99 1.72 28.43
CA PRO A 87 -32.13 1.66 27.53
C PRO A 87 -31.83 0.66 26.41
N ALA A 88 -32.78 -0.24 26.16
CA ALA A 88 -32.73 -1.30 25.17
C ALA A 88 -32.22 -0.81 23.79
N PRO A 89 -31.39 -1.60 23.09
CA PRO A 89 -30.92 -1.23 21.76
C PRO A 89 -32.11 -1.16 20.79
N ALA A 90 -32.38 0.05 20.33
CA ALA A 90 -33.19 0.30 19.14
C ALA A 90 -32.58 -0.48 17.97
N ALA A 91 -33.46 -1.14 17.21
CA ALA A 91 -33.13 -2.02 16.10
C ALA A 91 -32.01 -1.46 15.19
N ALA A 92 -30.90 -2.19 15.12
CA ALA A 92 -29.81 -1.94 14.19
C ALA A 92 -30.29 -2.22 12.75
N ALA A 93 -30.48 -1.16 11.96
CA ALA A 93 -30.37 -1.23 10.52
C ALA A 93 -28.90 -1.48 10.13
N PRO A 94 -28.60 -2.07 8.96
CA PRO A 94 -27.37 -2.85 8.76
C PRO A 94 -26.13 -1.96 8.66
N ALA A 95 -25.29 -1.98 9.70
CA ALA A 95 -24.00 -1.28 9.73
C ALA A 95 -23.02 -1.75 8.64
N ASP A 96 -23.27 -2.91 8.04
CA ASP A 96 -22.36 -3.55 7.08
C ASP A 96 -22.37 -2.91 5.67
N SER A 97 -23.48 -2.29 5.25
CA SER A 97 -23.57 -1.68 3.91
C SER A 97 -22.87 -0.31 3.84
N ALA A 98 -22.94 0.48 4.92
CA ALA A 98 -22.24 1.75 5.00
C ALA A 98 -20.71 1.54 5.14
N ALA A 99 -20.28 0.64 6.02
CA ALA A 99 -18.85 0.32 6.21
C ALA A 99 -18.20 -0.24 4.93
N SER A 100 -18.94 -1.06 4.16
CA SER A 100 -18.45 -1.55 2.85
C SER A 100 -18.39 -0.45 1.78
N GLY A 101 -19.32 0.51 1.81
CA GLY A 101 -19.27 1.71 0.98
C GLY A 101 -18.05 2.59 1.26
N ASP A 102 -17.78 2.87 2.54
CA ASP A 102 -16.63 3.68 2.96
C ASP A 102 -15.30 2.99 2.63
N LEU A 103 -15.22 1.68 2.85
CA LEU A 103 -14.04 0.88 2.47
C LEU A 103 -13.73 1.02 0.97
N GLU A 104 -14.72 0.80 0.11
CA GLU A 104 -14.53 0.86 -1.34
C GLU A 104 -14.20 2.29 -1.81
N TYR A 105 -14.81 3.30 -1.19
CA TYR A 105 -14.48 4.71 -1.45
C TYR A 105 -12.98 4.98 -1.21
N HIS A 106 -12.46 4.61 -0.05
CA HIS A 106 -11.04 4.83 0.30
C HIS A 106 -10.10 4.06 -0.63
N ILE A 107 -10.39 2.80 -0.94
CA ILE A 107 -9.56 2.00 -1.86
C ILE A 107 -9.53 2.63 -3.26
N SER A 108 -10.69 3.04 -3.76
CA SER A 108 -10.81 3.69 -5.07
C SER A 108 -10.12 5.06 -5.09
N ALA A 109 -10.24 5.86 -4.03
CA ALA A 109 -9.52 7.11 -3.88
C ALA A 109 -7.99 6.89 -3.85
N ALA A 110 -7.51 5.91 -3.07
CA ALA A 110 -6.10 5.56 -2.98
C ALA A 110 -5.50 5.23 -4.34
N LYS A 111 -6.19 4.38 -5.12
CA LYS A 111 -5.78 3.99 -6.48
C LYS A 111 -5.73 5.20 -7.43
N ARG A 112 -6.74 6.07 -7.39
CA ARG A 112 -6.78 7.30 -8.21
C ARG A 112 -5.63 8.24 -7.87
N TYR A 113 -5.36 8.47 -6.57
CA TYR A 113 -4.23 9.29 -6.13
C TYR A 113 -2.89 8.68 -6.53
N ALA A 114 -2.74 7.36 -6.39
CA ALA A 114 -1.52 6.66 -6.79
C ALA A 114 -1.26 6.79 -8.29
N ALA A 115 -2.29 6.66 -9.13
CA ALA A 115 -2.19 6.86 -10.58
C ALA A 115 -1.76 8.30 -10.95
N LYS A 116 -2.20 9.30 -10.17
CA LYS A 116 -1.80 10.70 -10.31
C LYS A 116 -0.46 11.03 -9.65
N LYS A 117 0.29 10.03 -9.14
CA LYS A 117 1.53 10.18 -8.37
C LYS A 117 1.38 11.04 -7.10
N GLN A 118 0.15 11.21 -6.61
CA GLN A 118 -0.17 11.89 -5.35
C GLN A 118 0.02 10.92 -4.19
N TYR A 119 1.26 10.48 -3.98
CA TYR A 119 1.57 9.34 -3.11
C TYR A 119 1.23 9.58 -1.64
N LYS A 120 1.37 10.82 -1.15
CA LYS A 120 0.95 11.15 0.23
C LYS A 120 -0.55 10.96 0.43
N SER A 121 -1.37 11.43 -0.53
CA SER A 121 -2.82 11.26 -0.51
C SER A 121 -3.19 9.78 -0.65
N ALA A 122 -2.53 9.05 -1.56
CA ALA A 122 -2.76 7.61 -1.71
C ALA A 122 -2.46 6.83 -0.42
N ALA A 123 -1.37 7.16 0.28
CA ALA A 123 -1.05 6.57 1.56
C ALA A 123 -2.10 6.87 2.64
N ALA A 124 -2.61 8.10 2.67
CA ALA A 124 -3.65 8.50 3.62
C ALA A 124 -4.94 7.70 3.40
N GLU A 125 -5.37 7.54 2.15
CA GLU A 125 -6.55 6.75 1.81
C GLU A 125 -6.39 5.26 2.13
N TYR A 126 -5.22 4.66 1.87
CA TYR A 126 -4.97 3.28 2.29
C TYR A 126 -5.01 3.11 3.81
N GLY A 127 -4.48 4.08 4.58
CA GLY A 127 -4.59 4.07 6.04
C GLY A 127 -6.03 4.24 6.53
N ALA A 128 -6.80 5.13 5.87
CA ALA A 128 -8.21 5.37 6.18
C ALA A 128 -9.10 4.17 5.85
N ALA A 129 -8.71 3.31 4.91
CA ALA A 129 -9.42 2.07 4.61
C ALA A 129 -9.34 1.02 5.73
N VAL A 130 -8.28 1.02 6.55
CA VAL A 130 -8.00 -0.05 7.53
C VAL A 130 -9.11 -0.25 8.58
N PRO A 131 -9.69 0.80 9.20
CA PRO A 131 -10.76 0.65 10.18
C PRO A 131 -12.05 0.04 9.62
N PHE A 132 -12.27 0.12 8.31
CA PHE A 132 -13.45 -0.44 7.64
C PHE A 132 -13.25 -1.90 7.22
N VAL A 133 -12.07 -2.47 7.44
CA VAL A 133 -11.81 -3.89 7.18
C VAL A 133 -12.33 -4.72 8.34
N PRO A 134 -13.18 -5.75 8.10
CA PRO A 134 -13.66 -6.63 9.15
C PRO A 134 -12.52 -7.23 9.97
N ALA A 135 -12.75 -7.40 11.28
CA ALA A 135 -11.79 -8.07 12.14
C ALA A 135 -11.53 -9.50 11.62
N GLY A 136 -10.26 -9.89 11.52
CA GLY A 136 -9.87 -11.19 10.96
C GLY A 136 -9.48 -11.16 9.48
N ASP A 137 -9.82 -10.10 8.74
CA ASP A 137 -9.58 -10.05 7.29
C ASP A 137 -8.13 -9.63 6.96
N ALA A 138 -7.47 -10.47 6.16
CA ALA A 138 -6.09 -10.28 5.72
C ALA A 138 -5.89 -9.05 4.82
N ARG A 139 -6.95 -8.49 4.22
CA ARG A 139 -6.88 -7.24 3.44
C ARG A 139 -6.32 -6.06 4.23
N ALA A 140 -6.47 -6.07 5.56
CA ALA A 140 -5.84 -5.06 6.42
C ALA A 140 -4.31 -5.05 6.29
N VAL A 141 -3.69 -6.23 6.14
CA VAL A 141 -2.23 -6.36 5.91
C VAL A 141 -1.86 -5.72 4.57
N GLN A 142 -2.64 -6.02 3.52
CA GLN A 142 -2.44 -5.45 2.19
C GLN A 142 -2.53 -3.92 2.21
N PHE A 143 -3.52 -3.33 2.87
CA PHE A 143 -3.65 -1.86 2.88
C PHE A 143 -2.52 -1.17 3.64
N LEU A 144 -2.06 -1.74 4.76
CA LEU A 144 -0.90 -1.22 5.49
C LEU A 144 0.40 -1.36 4.67
N GLU A 145 0.59 -2.47 3.96
CA GLU A 145 1.71 -2.64 3.01
C GLU A 145 1.68 -1.57 1.92
N ARG A 146 0.52 -1.37 1.29
CA ARG A 146 0.34 -0.37 0.23
C ARG A 146 0.52 1.06 0.73
N GLN A 147 0.08 1.35 1.95
CA GLN A 147 0.35 2.62 2.63
C GLN A 147 1.87 2.84 2.77
N GLY A 148 2.61 1.86 3.28
CA GLY A 148 4.08 1.92 3.39
C GLY A 148 4.76 2.14 2.04
N ALA A 149 4.32 1.42 1.01
CA ALA A 149 4.83 1.57 -0.35
C ALA A 149 4.58 2.96 -0.94
N MET A 150 3.40 3.54 -0.71
CA MET A 150 3.10 4.92 -1.11
C MET A 150 3.97 5.93 -0.35
N LEU A 151 4.20 5.73 0.95
CA LEU A 151 5.06 6.59 1.76
C LEU A 151 6.51 6.55 1.29
N LEU A 152 7.04 5.38 0.89
CA LEU A 152 8.35 5.28 0.25
C LEU A 152 8.43 6.11 -1.03
N ARG A 153 7.45 5.97 -1.93
CA ARG A 153 7.41 6.77 -3.17
C ARG A 153 7.27 8.27 -2.90
N ALA A 154 6.69 8.64 -1.76
CA ALA A 154 6.59 10.03 -1.30
C ALA A 154 7.87 10.56 -0.62
N GLY A 155 8.90 9.72 -0.45
CA GLY A 155 10.13 10.07 0.28
C GLY A 155 9.98 10.13 1.80
N ALA A 156 8.86 9.64 2.35
CA ALA A 156 8.59 9.64 3.78
C ALA A 156 9.09 8.34 4.43
N GLU A 157 10.40 8.07 4.35
CA GLU A 157 11.03 6.82 4.80
C GLU A 157 10.68 6.43 6.26
N PRO A 158 10.66 7.33 7.26
CA PRO A 158 10.28 6.95 8.63
C PRO A 158 8.83 6.46 8.73
N LYS A 159 7.89 7.16 8.10
CA LYS A 159 6.47 6.77 8.11
C LYS A 159 6.25 5.46 7.34
N ALA A 160 7.03 5.23 6.28
CA ALA A 160 6.97 3.98 5.54
C ALA A 160 7.41 2.79 6.40
N LYS A 161 8.51 2.95 7.16
CA LYS A 161 8.98 1.95 8.13
C LYS A 161 7.88 1.59 9.14
N ASP A 162 7.19 2.59 9.68
CA ASP A 162 6.10 2.39 10.64
C ASP A 162 4.94 1.62 9.99
N ALA A 163 4.52 2.00 8.78
CA ALA A 163 3.44 1.33 8.06
C ALA A 163 3.76 -0.13 7.71
N PHE A 164 4.99 -0.43 7.25
CA PHE A 164 5.41 -1.81 7.00
C PHE A 164 5.50 -2.63 8.30
N SER A 165 5.94 -2.03 9.40
CA SER A 165 5.99 -2.70 10.70
C SER A 165 4.57 -3.03 11.18
N ALA A 166 3.64 -2.08 11.06
CA ALA A 166 2.22 -2.30 11.35
C ALA A 166 1.62 -3.41 10.47
N ALA A 167 1.99 -3.50 9.19
CA ALA A 167 1.54 -4.59 8.31
C ALA A 167 2.03 -5.96 8.80
N ILE A 168 3.30 -6.06 9.22
CA ILE A 168 3.89 -7.29 9.76
C ILE A 168 3.21 -7.69 11.08
N ASP A 169 2.99 -6.73 11.98
CA ASP A 169 2.31 -6.98 13.26
C ASP A 169 0.86 -7.41 13.06
N LYS A 170 0.16 -6.77 12.13
CA LYS A 170 -1.21 -7.16 11.74
C LYS A 170 -1.23 -8.56 11.15
N ALA A 171 -0.30 -8.91 10.28
CA ALA A 171 -0.20 -10.25 9.71
C ALA A 171 0.05 -11.31 10.80
N LYS A 172 0.94 -11.02 11.75
CA LYS A 172 1.20 -11.89 12.91
C LYS A 172 -0.05 -12.10 13.75
N ALA A 173 -0.78 -11.02 14.07
CA ALA A 173 -2.02 -11.09 14.84
C ALA A 173 -3.09 -11.93 14.14
N LEU A 174 -3.18 -11.82 12.81
CA LEU A 174 -4.13 -12.56 11.99
C LEU A 174 -3.64 -13.97 11.61
N LYS A 175 -2.40 -14.34 11.95
CA LYS A 175 -1.71 -15.53 11.42
C LYS A 175 -1.77 -15.60 9.87
N ALA A 176 -1.79 -14.44 9.23
CA ALA A 176 -1.83 -14.30 7.79
C ALA A 176 -0.42 -14.39 7.18
N GLY A 177 -0.31 -15.00 6.00
CA GLY A 177 0.93 -15.11 5.25
C GLY A 177 0.78 -14.63 3.81
N GLY A 178 1.69 -15.05 2.94
CA GLY A 178 1.63 -14.79 1.51
C GLY A 178 2.35 -13.52 1.07
N ASN A 179 2.04 -13.08 -0.16
CA ASN A 179 2.84 -12.06 -0.84
C ASN A 179 2.73 -10.66 -0.23
N ASP A 180 1.62 -10.30 0.41
CA ASP A 180 1.49 -9.00 1.08
C ASP A 180 2.43 -8.92 2.29
N LEU A 181 2.56 -10.00 3.08
CA LEU A 181 3.54 -10.08 4.17
C LEU A 181 4.99 -10.11 3.64
N ALA A 182 5.23 -10.82 2.55
CA ALA A 182 6.54 -10.83 1.89
C ALA A 182 6.94 -9.41 1.43
N ASN A 183 6.01 -8.66 0.84
CA ASN A 183 6.21 -7.28 0.41
C ASN A 183 6.41 -6.34 1.59
N ALA A 184 5.72 -6.54 2.72
CA ALA A 184 5.93 -5.74 3.92
C ALA A 184 7.35 -5.94 4.50
N HIS A 185 7.82 -7.19 4.57
CA HIS A 185 9.21 -7.48 4.95
C HIS A 185 10.22 -6.89 3.96
N LEU A 186 9.95 -6.96 2.66
CA LEU A 186 10.78 -6.34 1.63
C LEU A 186 10.88 -4.82 1.82
N GLY A 187 9.75 -4.15 2.02
CA GLY A 187 9.67 -2.71 2.25
C GLY A 187 10.36 -2.27 3.53
N LEU A 188 10.19 -3.02 4.62
CA LEU A 188 10.88 -2.77 5.89
C LEU A 188 12.40 -2.97 5.75
N GLY A 189 12.82 -4.04 5.07
CA GLY A 189 14.23 -4.30 4.76
C GLY A 189 14.88 -3.13 4.03
N TYR A 190 14.20 -2.57 3.03
CA TYR A 190 14.65 -1.39 2.30
C TYR A 190 14.76 -0.15 3.19
N CYS A 191 13.76 0.12 4.05
CA CYS A 191 13.82 1.25 4.99
C CYS A 191 15.03 1.13 5.93
N LEU A 192 15.32 -0.08 6.43
CA LEU A 192 16.43 -0.36 7.34
C LEU A 192 17.78 -0.24 6.65
N GLU A 193 17.89 -0.71 5.41
CA GLU A 193 19.11 -0.56 4.59
C GLU A 193 19.45 0.92 4.38
N LYS A 194 18.43 1.73 4.04
CA LYS A 194 18.56 3.18 3.87
C LYS A 194 18.99 3.89 5.15
N ALA A 195 18.50 3.41 6.30
CA ALA A 195 18.92 3.84 7.62
C ALA A 195 20.27 3.24 8.07
N LYS A 196 21.00 2.55 7.18
CA LYS A 196 22.29 1.87 7.45
C LYS A 196 22.23 0.78 8.52
N ASN A 197 21.03 0.31 8.86
CA ASN A 197 20.84 -0.84 9.72
C ASN A 197 20.85 -2.14 8.88
N ILE A 198 22.05 -2.50 8.41
CA ILE A 198 22.25 -3.63 7.50
C ILE A 198 21.89 -5.00 8.12
N PRO A 199 22.21 -5.32 9.40
CA PRO A 199 21.88 -6.63 9.95
C PRO A 199 20.36 -6.86 10.01
N GLU A 200 19.57 -5.87 10.40
CA GLU A 200 18.11 -5.97 10.45
C GLU A 200 17.48 -5.93 9.05
N ALA A 201 18.09 -5.21 8.10
CA ALA A 201 17.69 -5.24 6.70
C ALA A 201 17.80 -6.65 6.12
N LEU A 202 18.94 -7.33 6.34
CA LEU A 202 19.17 -8.70 5.88
C LEU A 202 18.15 -9.69 6.45
N LYS A 203 17.85 -9.61 7.75
CA LYS A 203 16.81 -10.46 8.38
C LYS A 203 15.45 -10.30 7.71
N ASN A 204 15.08 -9.07 7.34
CA ASN A 204 13.81 -8.80 6.68
C ASN A 204 13.80 -9.26 5.22
N TYR A 205 14.90 -9.05 4.48
CA TYR A 205 15.01 -9.59 3.11
C TYR A 205 14.98 -11.11 3.08
N GLU A 206 15.62 -11.80 4.04
CA GLU A 206 15.56 -13.25 4.16
C GLU A 206 14.12 -13.74 4.38
N LYS A 207 13.37 -13.11 5.31
CA LYS A 207 11.95 -13.40 5.49
C LYS A 207 11.11 -13.15 4.22
N ALA A 208 11.35 -12.04 3.53
CA ALA A 208 10.63 -11.74 2.29
C ALA A 208 10.89 -12.78 1.19
N LYS A 209 12.14 -13.27 1.08
CA LYS A 209 12.54 -14.33 0.14
C LYS A 209 11.84 -15.66 0.43
N ASP A 210 11.68 -15.98 1.71
CA ASP A 210 11.08 -17.25 2.13
C ASP A 210 9.55 -17.24 1.99
N LEU A 211 8.92 -16.07 2.16
CA LEU A 211 7.48 -15.90 2.07
C LEU A 211 6.95 -15.66 0.66
N THR A 212 7.77 -15.12 -0.27
CA THR A 212 7.28 -14.81 -1.61
C THR A 212 7.12 -16.05 -2.47
N THR A 213 6.00 -16.11 -3.20
CA THR A 213 5.77 -17.13 -4.23
C THR A 213 6.27 -16.71 -5.61
N SER A 214 6.70 -15.45 -5.79
CA SER A 214 7.16 -14.93 -7.08
C SER A 214 8.62 -15.29 -7.35
N PRO A 215 8.94 -16.11 -8.37
CA PRO A 215 10.32 -16.48 -8.67
C PRO A 215 11.18 -15.26 -9.02
N LYS A 216 10.61 -14.33 -9.80
CA LYS A 216 11.27 -13.08 -10.19
C LYS A 216 11.63 -12.22 -8.97
N LEU A 217 10.73 -12.11 -8.00
CA LEU A 217 10.99 -11.34 -6.78
C LEU A 217 12.04 -12.06 -5.91
N LYS A 218 11.91 -13.38 -5.76
CA LYS A 218 12.86 -14.22 -5.02
C LYS A 218 14.30 -14.06 -5.53
N THR A 219 14.50 -14.05 -6.85
CA THR A 219 15.81 -13.82 -7.47
C THR A 219 16.37 -12.43 -7.14
N ARG A 220 15.53 -11.38 -7.24
CA ARG A 220 15.94 -10.00 -6.92
C ARG A 220 16.33 -9.85 -5.44
N ILE A 221 15.55 -10.43 -4.54
CA ILE A 221 15.85 -10.40 -3.10
C ILE A 221 17.17 -11.15 -2.83
N THR A 222 17.38 -12.31 -3.46
CA THR A 222 18.62 -13.08 -3.33
C THR A 222 19.85 -12.27 -3.78
N GLN A 223 19.76 -11.57 -4.91
CA GLN A 223 20.82 -10.67 -5.38
C GLN A 223 21.08 -9.51 -4.41
N THR A 224 20.02 -8.93 -3.85
CA THR A 224 20.12 -7.84 -2.86
C THR A 224 20.87 -8.31 -1.61
N ILE A 225 20.48 -9.47 -1.07
CA ILE A 225 21.16 -10.09 0.08
C ILE A 225 22.63 -10.33 -0.21
N ALA A 226 22.97 -10.89 -1.37
CA ALA A 226 24.35 -11.16 -1.76
C ALA A 226 25.18 -9.86 -1.84
N GLY A 227 24.63 -8.82 -2.46
CA GLY A 227 25.29 -7.51 -2.57
C GLY A 227 25.54 -6.87 -1.20
N LEU A 228 24.57 -6.92 -0.29
CA LEU A 228 24.72 -6.36 1.06
C LEU A 228 25.70 -7.15 1.92
N LYS A 229 25.82 -8.46 1.72
CA LYS A 229 26.81 -9.29 2.43
C LYS A 229 28.24 -9.02 1.92
N ALA A 230 28.40 -8.75 0.62
CA ALA A 230 29.70 -8.44 0.02
C ALA A 230 30.20 -7.02 0.34
N ALA A 231 29.33 -6.10 0.73
CA ALA A 231 29.67 -4.71 1.06
C ALA A 231 30.04 -4.48 2.54
N LYS A 232 30.05 -5.54 3.36
CA LYS A 232 30.52 -5.51 4.76
C LYS A 232 32.01 -5.81 4.83
#